data_AF-X7E9T8-F1
#
_entry.id   AF-X7E9T8-F1
#
_cell.length_a   1.000
_cell.length_b   1.000
_cell.length_c   1.000
_cell.angle_alpha   90.00
_cell.angle_beta   90.00
_cell.angle_gamma   90.00
#
_symmetry.space_group_name_H-M   'P 1'
#
loop_
_entity.id
_entity.type
_entity.pdbx_description
1 polymer ?
#
loop_
_entity_poly.entity_id
_entity_poly.type
_entity_poly.pdbx_seq_one_letter_code
_entity_poly.pdbx_strand_id
1 'polypeptide(L)'
;MDPYENLSEDDHVAFLQLEKEFRNQMEMAQEDRNSDWSYLTADYMNKTLAAATHLEIGALSSFSVNTRDTDEHRENFNDFLRAVDNVIVQMRISNSRNRNAMSVGLTEAQKTKIHHFIEKIRVEVDSSTAPDAKKEKLYEMLAKLAEEVSKARTRYERFADLARSLAGLSADVEREGARPWWPWFEKIMGLLDDAKEAEPKLPKPPEIKRIEPPCKELPKPDGGYGSGRDLDDEIPF
;
A
#
# COMPACT_ATOMS: atom_id res chain seq x y z
N MET A 1 6.66 -15.27 16.36
CA MET A 1 7.42 -14.09 15.93
C MET A 1 6.59 -12.89 16.31
N ASP A 2 7.17 -11.88 16.94
CA ASP A 2 6.41 -10.70 17.34
C ASP A 2 6.02 -9.90 16.07
N PRO A 3 4.72 -9.73 15.76
CA PRO A 3 4.29 -9.02 14.55
C PRO A 3 4.65 -7.54 14.55
N TYR A 4 5.08 -6.99 15.69
CA TYR A 4 5.45 -5.57 15.83
C TYR A 4 6.92 -5.29 15.51
N GLU A 5 7.81 -6.31 15.45
CA GLU A 5 9.25 -6.11 15.26
C GLU A 5 9.65 -5.71 13.83
N ASN A 6 8.84 -6.03 12.82
CA ASN A 6 9.16 -5.81 11.40
C ASN A 6 8.05 -5.06 10.64
N LEU A 7 7.39 -4.13 11.32
CA LEU A 7 6.37 -3.31 10.69
C LEU A 7 6.97 -2.34 9.68
N SER A 8 6.24 -2.16 8.58
CA SER A 8 6.56 -1.13 7.58
C SER A 8 6.40 0.28 8.18
N GLU A 9 7.22 1.23 7.73
CA GLU A 9 7.06 2.66 8.05
C GLU A 9 5.84 3.31 7.34
N ASP A 10 5.27 2.61 6.37
CA ASP A 10 4.04 3.02 5.68
C ASP A 10 2.84 2.43 6.43
N ASP A 11 1.99 3.31 6.98
CA ASP A 11 0.84 2.96 7.82
C ASP A 11 -0.14 2.00 7.13
N HIS A 12 -0.36 2.15 5.81
CA HIS A 12 -1.22 1.22 5.08
C HIS A 12 -0.57 -0.15 4.94
N VAL A 13 0.73 -0.22 4.69
CA VAL A 13 1.44 -1.50 4.61
C VAL A 13 1.53 -2.16 5.99
N ALA A 14 1.79 -1.39 7.05
CA ALA A 14 1.81 -1.87 8.43
C ALA A 14 0.44 -2.46 8.82
N PHE A 15 -0.65 -1.78 8.47
CA PHE A 15 -2.00 -2.29 8.73
C PHE A 15 -2.27 -3.59 7.97
N LEU A 16 -1.89 -3.69 6.70
CA LEU A 16 -2.03 -4.93 5.91
C LEU A 16 -1.24 -6.10 6.52
N GLN A 17 -0.08 -5.84 7.14
CA GLN A 17 0.71 -6.86 7.82
C GLN A 17 0.02 -7.32 9.10
N LEU A 18 -0.40 -6.39 9.95
CA LEU A 18 -1.07 -6.67 11.22
C LEU A 18 -2.41 -7.37 11.02
N GLU A 19 -3.25 -6.87 10.12
CA GLU A 19 -4.57 -7.46 9.84
C GLU A 19 -4.44 -8.91 9.38
N LYS A 20 -3.50 -9.19 8.48
CA LYS A 20 -3.24 -10.55 8.00
C LYS A 20 -2.85 -11.47 9.16
N GLU A 21 -1.97 -11.01 10.04
CA GLU A 21 -1.56 -11.78 11.20
C GLU A 21 -2.73 -12.02 12.17
N PHE A 22 -3.51 -10.99 12.50
CA PHE A 22 -4.66 -11.11 13.38
C PHE A 22 -5.72 -12.06 12.80
N ARG A 23 -5.95 -12.01 11.49
CA ARG A 23 -6.87 -12.91 10.81
C ARG A 23 -6.38 -14.35 10.85
N ASN A 24 -5.09 -14.59 10.57
CA ASN A 24 -4.51 -15.93 10.67
C ASN A 24 -4.64 -16.49 12.10
N GLN A 25 -4.39 -15.67 13.12
CA GLN A 25 -4.55 -16.08 14.53
C GLN A 25 -5.99 -16.48 14.85
N MET A 26 -6.97 -15.69 14.39
CA MET A 26 -8.39 -15.99 14.55
C MET A 26 -8.78 -17.29 13.84
N GLU A 27 -8.36 -17.47 12.58
CA GLU A 27 -8.63 -18.66 11.78
C GLU A 27 -8.02 -19.92 12.40
N MET A 28 -6.76 -19.85 12.85
CA MET A 28 -6.10 -20.97 13.55
C MET A 28 -6.78 -21.31 14.87
N ALA A 29 -7.20 -20.31 15.64
CA ALA A 29 -7.89 -20.54 16.91
C ALA A 29 -9.28 -21.15 16.71
N GLN A 30 -9.94 -20.87 15.58
CA GLN A 30 -11.25 -21.42 15.24
C GLN A 30 -11.18 -22.94 14.92
N GLU A 31 -10.02 -23.47 14.53
CA GLU A 31 -9.82 -24.90 14.32
C GLU A 31 -9.87 -25.72 15.63
N ASP A 32 -9.74 -25.06 16.79
CA ASP A 32 -9.91 -25.70 18.10
C ASP A 32 -11.40 -25.99 18.37
N ARG A 33 -11.70 -27.26 18.68
CA ARG A 33 -13.06 -27.75 18.96
C ARG A 33 -13.72 -27.08 20.17
N ASN A 34 -12.95 -26.48 21.08
CA ASN A 34 -13.45 -25.81 22.27
C ASN A 34 -13.45 -24.27 22.15
N SER A 35 -13.23 -23.73 20.95
CA SER A 35 -13.18 -22.29 20.76
C SER A 35 -14.55 -21.61 20.90
N ASP A 36 -14.59 -20.53 21.69
CA ASP A 36 -15.75 -19.64 21.72
C ASP A 36 -15.66 -18.65 20.56
N TRP A 37 -16.49 -18.87 19.55
CA TRP A 37 -16.54 -18.04 18.35
C TRP A 37 -16.72 -16.55 18.65
N SER A 38 -17.55 -16.20 19.64
CA SER A 38 -17.82 -14.80 20.00
C SER A 38 -16.59 -14.15 20.64
N TYR A 39 -15.85 -14.90 21.45
CA TYR A 39 -14.60 -14.42 22.02
C TYR A 39 -13.53 -14.22 20.94
N LEU A 40 -13.35 -15.19 20.03
CA LEU A 40 -12.34 -15.11 18.97
C LEU A 40 -12.58 -13.94 18.02
N THR A 41 -13.83 -13.76 17.59
CA THR A 41 -14.19 -12.68 16.66
C THR A 41 -14.14 -11.32 17.34
N ALA A 42 -14.53 -11.21 18.63
CA ALA A 42 -14.34 -10.00 19.42
C ALA A 42 -12.86 -9.62 19.60
N ASP A 43 -11.98 -10.59 19.86
CA ASP A 43 -10.53 -10.36 19.98
C ASP A 43 -9.93 -9.86 18.65
N TYR A 44 -10.29 -10.51 17.53
CA TYR A 44 -9.89 -10.05 16.19
C TYR A 44 -10.36 -8.62 15.89
N MET A 45 -11.63 -8.32 16.15
CA MET A 45 -12.18 -6.96 15.97
C MET A 45 -11.41 -5.94 16.81
N ASN A 46 -11.15 -6.26 18.08
CA ASN A 46 -10.47 -5.35 18.99
C ASN A 46 -9.03 -5.05 18.54
N LYS A 47 -8.25 -6.10 18.19
CA LYS A 47 -6.89 -5.96 17.67
C LYS A 47 -6.85 -5.14 16.38
N THR A 48 -7.76 -5.42 15.46
CA THR A 48 -7.83 -4.73 14.17
C THR A 48 -8.24 -3.27 14.33
N LEU A 49 -9.20 -2.97 15.21
CA LEU A 49 -9.61 -1.60 15.54
C LEU A 49 -8.50 -0.80 16.25
N ALA A 50 -7.77 -1.44 17.16
CA ALA A 50 -6.63 -0.82 17.83
C ALA A 50 -5.53 -0.46 16.82
N ALA A 51 -5.19 -1.38 15.91
CA ALA A 51 -4.23 -1.13 14.84
C ALA A 51 -4.71 0.00 13.90
N ALA A 52 -5.98 -0.04 13.47
CA ALA A 52 -6.55 1.02 12.64
C ALA A 52 -6.51 2.39 13.32
N THR A 53 -6.78 2.44 14.63
CA THR A 53 -6.74 3.69 15.41
C THR A 53 -5.33 4.25 15.50
N HIS A 54 -4.34 3.39 15.78
CA HIS A 54 -2.95 3.82 15.91
C HIS A 54 -2.32 4.27 14.58
N LEU A 55 -2.70 3.61 13.48
CA LEU A 55 -2.24 3.91 12.12
C LEU A 55 -3.12 4.93 11.39
N GLU A 56 -3.98 5.65 12.13
CA GLU A 56 -4.85 6.71 11.63
C GLU A 56 -5.81 6.31 10.49
N ILE A 57 -6.21 5.04 10.43
CA ILE A 57 -7.16 4.50 9.44
C ILE A 57 -8.60 4.75 9.92
N GLY A 58 -9.12 5.92 9.58
CA GLY A 58 -10.46 6.36 9.99
C GLY A 58 -11.63 5.55 9.44
N ALA A 59 -11.40 4.67 8.45
CA ALA A 59 -12.45 3.92 7.76
C ALA A 59 -13.20 2.91 8.66
N LEU A 60 -12.60 2.48 9.77
CA LEU A 60 -13.17 1.49 10.70
C LEU A 60 -13.72 2.11 11.99
N SER A 61 -13.69 3.45 12.12
CA SER A 61 -14.04 4.18 13.35
C SER A 61 -15.51 4.04 13.80
N SER A 62 -16.41 3.59 12.93
CA SER A 62 -17.83 3.37 13.26
C SER A 62 -18.10 2.05 13.98
N PHE A 63 -17.14 1.13 13.98
CA PHE A 63 -17.32 -0.19 14.57
C PHE A 63 -16.89 -0.20 16.03
N SER A 64 -17.62 -0.96 16.84
CA SER A 64 -17.28 -1.25 18.23
C SER A 64 -17.49 -2.73 18.50
N VAL A 65 -16.76 -3.24 19.49
CA VAL A 65 -16.88 -4.64 19.92
C VAL A 65 -18.04 -4.74 20.92
N ASN A 66 -19.12 -5.42 20.54
CA ASN A 66 -20.24 -5.74 21.41
C ASN A 66 -20.40 -7.26 21.50
N THR A 67 -20.19 -7.84 22.68
CA THR A 67 -20.32 -9.28 22.95
C THR A 67 -21.52 -9.63 23.84
N ARG A 68 -22.39 -8.66 24.13
CA ARG A 68 -23.53 -8.86 25.06
C ARG A 68 -24.68 -9.63 24.43
N ASP A 69 -24.85 -9.52 23.13
CA ASP A 69 -25.88 -10.20 22.35
C ASP A 69 -25.20 -10.97 21.21
N THR A 70 -25.38 -12.28 21.18
CA THR A 70 -24.71 -13.18 20.23
C THR A 70 -25.19 -12.99 18.79
N ASP A 71 -26.48 -12.67 18.59
CA ASP A 71 -27.02 -12.47 17.25
C ASP A 71 -26.60 -11.10 16.70
N GLU A 72 -26.66 -10.06 17.53
CA GLU A 72 -26.16 -8.72 17.19
C GLU A 72 -24.64 -8.74 16.94
N HIS A 73 -23.89 -9.50 17.74
CA HIS A 73 -22.44 -9.66 17.57
C HIS A 73 -22.11 -10.27 16.21
N ARG A 74 -22.86 -11.30 15.79
CA ARG A 74 -22.61 -11.97 14.51
C ARG A 74 -22.86 -11.06 13.32
N GLU A 75 -23.94 -10.28 13.34
CA GLU A 75 -24.22 -9.28 12.30
C GLU A 75 -23.15 -8.20 12.25
N ASN A 76 -22.82 -7.62 13.41
CA ASN A 76 -21.78 -6.60 13.54
C ASN A 76 -20.40 -7.09 13.06
N PHE A 77 -20.02 -8.32 13.39
CA PHE A 77 -18.78 -8.93 12.93
C PHE A 77 -18.75 -9.11 11.41
N ASN A 78 -19.85 -9.56 10.80
CA ASN A 78 -19.92 -9.72 9.35
C ASN A 78 -19.80 -8.38 8.61
N ASP A 79 -20.46 -7.33 9.11
CA ASP A 79 -20.35 -5.99 8.54
C ASP A 79 -18.96 -5.40 8.74
N PHE A 80 -18.35 -5.64 9.89
CA PHE A 80 -16.96 -5.28 10.16
C PHE A 80 -15.99 -5.95 9.18
N LEU A 81 -16.12 -7.27 8.97
CA LEU A 81 -15.26 -8.02 8.07
C LEU A 81 -15.33 -7.50 6.64
N ARG A 82 -16.55 -7.19 6.15
CA ARG A 82 -16.76 -6.57 4.83
C ARG A 82 -16.10 -5.20 4.73
N ALA A 83 -16.17 -4.39 5.79
CA ALA A 83 -15.53 -3.08 5.83
C ALA A 83 -14.00 -3.22 5.82
N VAL A 84 -13.44 -4.14 6.59
CA VAL A 84 -12.00 -4.46 6.59
C VAL A 84 -11.54 -4.89 5.20
N ASP A 85 -12.23 -5.84 4.56
CA ASP A 85 -11.89 -6.32 3.23
C ASP A 85 -11.94 -5.19 2.18
N ASN A 86 -12.94 -4.30 2.29
CA ASN A 86 -13.03 -3.12 1.43
C ASN A 86 -11.82 -2.19 1.61
N VAL A 87 -11.44 -1.88 2.84
CA VAL A 87 -10.27 -1.04 3.17
C VAL A 87 -8.98 -1.68 2.64
N ILE A 88 -8.81 -3.00 2.85
CA ILE A 88 -7.65 -3.76 2.35
C ILE A 88 -7.54 -3.64 0.82
N VAL A 89 -8.66 -3.80 0.10
CA VAL A 89 -8.68 -3.67 -1.36
C VAL A 89 -8.29 -2.25 -1.78
N GLN A 90 -8.84 -1.22 -1.12
CA GLN A 90 -8.48 0.17 -1.41
C GLN A 90 -6.99 0.43 -1.17
N MET A 91 -6.43 -0.02 -0.05
CA MET A 91 -4.99 0.11 0.25
C MET A 91 -4.12 -0.62 -0.76
N ARG A 92 -4.48 -1.84 -1.17
CA ARG A 92 -3.75 -2.60 -2.20
C ARG A 92 -3.74 -1.88 -3.54
N ILE A 93 -4.87 -1.30 -3.94
CA ILE A 93 -4.98 -0.50 -5.15
C ILE A 93 -4.09 0.75 -5.04
N SER A 94 -4.18 1.49 -3.93
CA SER A 94 -3.36 2.69 -3.68
C SER A 94 -1.87 2.38 -3.71
N ASN A 95 -1.44 1.31 -3.02
CA ASN A 95 -0.04 0.87 -3.00
C ASN A 95 0.46 0.43 -4.39
N SER A 96 -0.38 -0.26 -5.17
CA SER A 96 -0.08 -0.61 -6.56
C SER A 96 0.10 0.65 -7.43
N ARG A 97 -0.80 1.64 -7.29
CA ARG A 97 -0.71 2.91 -8.03
C ARG A 97 0.52 3.73 -7.64
N ASN A 98 0.87 3.78 -6.36
CA ASN A 98 2.08 4.46 -5.90
C ASN A 98 3.36 3.78 -6.41
N ARG A 99 3.41 2.44 -6.42
CA ARG A 99 4.52 1.68 -7.05
C ARG A 99 4.62 1.95 -8.55
N ASN A 100 3.49 2.13 -9.23
CA ASN A 100 3.46 2.54 -10.63
C ASN A 100 3.94 3.98 -10.85
N ALA A 101 3.73 4.87 -9.87
CA ALA A 101 4.24 6.25 -9.92
C ALA A 101 5.77 6.30 -9.91
N MET A 102 6.42 5.41 -9.14
CA MET A 102 7.88 5.27 -9.03
C MET A 102 8.52 4.41 -10.13
N SER A 103 7.78 4.14 -11.20
CA SER A 103 8.27 3.41 -12.36
C SER A 103 7.74 4.05 -13.65
N VAL A 104 8.33 3.63 -14.77
CA VAL A 104 7.92 4.06 -16.11
C VAL A 104 7.86 2.87 -17.05
N GLY A 105 6.87 2.87 -17.94
CA GLY A 105 6.80 1.93 -19.06
C GLY A 105 7.71 2.40 -20.20
N LEU A 106 8.62 1.54 -20.65
CA LEU A 106 9.50 1.83 -21.78
C LEU A 106 9.05 1.07 -23.02
N THR A 107 9.04 1.75 -24.17
CA THR A 107 8.90 1.08 -25.47
C THR A 107 10.14 0.25 -25.78
N GLU A 108 10.01 -0.77 -26.63
CA GLU A 108 11.16 -1.59 -27.05
C GLU A 108 12.28 -0.75 -27.67
N ALA A 109 11.93 0.29 -28.45
CA ALA A 109 12.90 1.22 -29.01
C ALA A 109 13.67 2.01 -27.92
N GLN A 110 12.98 2.47 -26.87
CA GLN A 110 13.63 3.13 -25.73
C GLN A 110 14.50 2.15 -24.94
N LYS A 111 14.05 0.91 -24.70
CA LYS A 111 14.85 -0.13 -24.04
C LYS A 111 16.14 -0.39 -24.80
N THR A 112 16.08 -0.58 -26.12
CA THR A 112 17.28 -0.77 -26.96
C THR A 112 18.25 0.41 -26.84
N LYS A 113 17.76 1.65 -26.87
CA LYS A 113 18.61 2.84 -26.70
C LYS A 113 19.25 2.92 -25.32
N ILE A 114 18.50 2.61 -24.26
CA ILE A 114 19.03 2.60 -22.89
C ILE A 114 20.10 1.51 -22.74
N HIS A 115 19.85 0.30 -23.24
CA HIS A 115 20.87 -0.77 -23.29
C HIS A 115 22.13 -0.34 -24.04
N HIS A 116 21.98 0.37 -25.16
CA HIS A 116 23.11 0.94 -25.89
C HIS A 116 23.92 1.93 -25.03
N PHE A 117 23.26 2.82 -24.29
CA PHE A 117 23.94 3.77 -23.40
C PHE A 117 24.57 3.11 -22.17
N ILE A 118 23.94 2.07 -21.61
CA ILE A 118 24.53 1.24 -20.55
C ILE A 118 25.86 0.64 -21.03
N GLU A 119 25.89 0.11 -22.26
CA GLU A 119 27.12 -0.44 -22.85
C GLU A 119 28.18 0.65 -23.08
N LYS A 120 27.78 1.86 -23.51
CA LYS A 120 28.70 2.99 -23.60
C LYS A 120 29.33 3.34 -22.24
N ILE A 121 28.53 3.39 -21.19
CA ILE A 121 29.04 3.61 -19.82
C ILE A 121 30.01 2.50 -19.43
N ARG A 122 29.69 1.24 -19.76
CA ARG A 122 30.56 0.10 -19.48
C ARG A 122 31.95 0.24 -20.11
N VAL A 123 32.01 0.62 -21.39
CA VAL A 123 33.28 0.86 -22.12
C VAL A 123 34.09 1.99 -21.49
N GLU A 124 33.44 3.10 -21.13
CA GLU A 124 34.09 4.24 -20.48
C GLU A 124 34.66 3.84 -19.11
N VAL A 125 33.90 3.08 -18.31
CA VAL A 125 34.34 2.56 -17.01
C VAL A 125 35.54 1.64 -17.15
N ASP A 126 35.55 0.76 -18.16
CA ASP A 126 36.65 -0.17 -18.40
C ASP A 126 37.96 0.58 -18.67
N SER A 127 37.87 1.63 -19.51
CA SER A 127 39.00 2.49 -19.87
C SER A 127 39.46 3.44 -18.76
N SER A 128 38.72 3.56 -17.65
CA SER A 128 39.03 4.50 -16.57
C SER A 128 40.17 4.05 -15.67
N THR A 129 40.77 4.99 -14.96
CA THR A 129 41.82 4.77 -13.93
C THR A 129 41.26 4.38 -12.55
N ALA A 130 39.94 4.17 -12.45
CA ALA A 130 39.29 3.85 -11.18
C ALA A 130 39.80 2.51 -10.59
N PRO A 131 39.88 2.38 -9.25
CA PRO A 131 40.23 1.13 -8.59
C PRO A 131 39.31 -0.03 -8.99
N ASP A 132 39.85 -1.25 -9.09
CA ASP A 132 39.11 -2.44 -9.52
C ASP A 132 37.85 -2.69 -8.68
N ALA A 133 37.93 -2.51 -7.35
CA ALA A 133 36.79 -2.64 -6.46
C ALA A 133 35.64 -1.67 -6.79
N LYS A 134 35.97 -0.47 -7.29
CA LYS A 134 34.97 0.52 -7.74
C LYS A 134 34.39 0.16 -9.10
N LYS A 135 35.20 -0.35 -10.03
CA LYS A 135 34.75 -0.85 -11.34
C LYS A 135 33.81 -2.03 -11.21
N GLU A 136 34.14 -3.00 -10.35
CA GLU A 136 33.30 -4.17 -10.11
C GLU A 136 31.93 -3.78 -9.57
N LYS A 137 31.89 -2.87 -8.58
CA LYS A 137 30.63 -2.33 -8.04
C LYS A 137 29.78 -1.66 -9.13
N LEU A 138 30.38 -0.92 -10.04
CA LEU A 138 29.66 -0.33 -11.17
C LEU A 138 29.13 -1.37 -12.14
N TYR A 139 29.92 -2.39 -12.47
CA TYR A 139 29.46 -3.46 -13.35
C TYR A 139 28.26 -4.19 -12.75
N GLU A 140 28.26 -4.43 -11.45
CA GLU A 140 27.11 -4.99 -10.75
C GLU A 140 25.87 -4.09 -10.88
N MET A 141 26.02 -2.77 -10.71
CA MET A 141 24.91 -1.83 -10.86
C MET A 141 24.41 -1.71 -12.29
N LEU A 142 25.30 -1.67 -13.29
CA LEU A 142 24.96 -1.61 -14.71
C LEU A 142 24.22 -2.89 -15.13
N ALA A 143 24.63 -4.06 -14.63
CA ALA A 143 23.93 -5.32 -14.86
C ALA A 143 22.52 -5.29 -14.26
N LYS A 144 22.38 -4.88 -12.99
CA LYS A 144 21.07 -4.71 -12.33
C LYS A 144 20.17 -3.73 -13.08
N LEU A 145 20.75 -2.64 -13.61
CA LEU A 145 20.00 -1.67 -14.40
C LEU A 145 19.55 -2.25 -15.73
N ALA A 146 20.40 -2.98 -16.43
CA ALA A 146 20.05 -3.64 -17.70
C ALA A 146 18.92 -4.66 -17.51
N GLU A 147 18.95 -5.43 -16.42
CA GLU A 147 17.86 -6.34 -16.05
C GLU A 147 16.56 -5.58 -15.75
N GLU A 148 16.63 -4.47 -15.02
CA GLU A 148 15.45 -3.64 -14.71
C GLU A 148 14.83 -3.00 -15.95
N VAL A 149 15.66 -2.51 -16.89
CA VAL A 149 15.21 -1.92 -18.16
C VAL A 149 14.48 -2.94 -19.03
N SER A 150 14.83 -4.21 -18.90
CA SER A 150 14.21 -5.31 -19.65
C SER A 150 12.83 -5.71 -19.12
N LYS A 151 12.43 -5.24 -17.93
CA LYS A 151 11.12 -5.51 -17.35
C LYS A 151 10.00 -4.75 -18.09
N ALA A 152 8.76 -5.13 -17.79
CA ALA A 152 7.58 -4.44 -18.32
C ALA A 152 7.48 -2.97 -17.86
N ARG A 153 7.94 -2.70 -16.64
CA ARG A 153 8.12 -1.34 -16.09
C ARG A 153 9.47 -1.26 -15.41
N THR A 154 10.12 -0.12 -15.55
CA THR A 154 11.46 0.13 -15.00
C THR A 154 11.34 1.07 -13.80
N ARG A 155 11.88 0.66 -12.64
CA ARG A 155 11.86 1.46 -11.41
C ARG A 155 12.92 2.56 -11.41
N TYR A 156 12.55 3.76 -10.96
CA TYR A 156 13.48 4.90 -10.87
C TYR A 156 14.62 4.69 -9.89
N GLU A 157 14.39 3.89 -8.85
CA GLU A 157 15.39 3.54 -7.82
C GLU A 157 16.70 3.03 -8.42
N ARG A 158 16.65 2.19 -9.46
CA ARG A 158 17.86 1.65 -10.10
C ARG A 158 18.69 2.71 -10.81
N PHE A 159 18.06 3.76 -11.34
CA PHE A 159 18.76 4.89 -11.92
C PHE A 159 19.36 5.80 -10.83
N ALA A 160 18.68 5.97 -9.70
CA ALA A 160 19.22 6.69 -8.55
C ALA A 160 20.45 5.99 -7.94
N ASP A 161 20.42 4.65 -7.86
CA ASP A 161 21.57 3.83 -7.43
C ASP A 161 22.76 4.03 -8.36
N LEU A 162 22.52 3.96 -9.68
CA LEU A 162 23.54 4.23 -10.69
C LEU A 162 24.08 5.67 -10.53
N ALA A 163 23.21 6.67 -10.45
CA ALA A 163 23.60 8.07 -10.29
C ALA A 163 24.51 8.28 -9.07
N ARG A 164 24.14 7.69 -7.92
CA ARG A 164 24.93 7.76 -6.69
C ARG A 164 26.29 7.09 -6.85
N SER A 165 26.36 5.97 -7.57
CA SER A 165 27.63 5.29 -7.83
C SER A 165 28.51 6.06 -8.80
N LEU A 166 27.94 6.61 -9.87
CA LEU A 166 28.65 7.49 -10.80
C LEU A 166 29.16 8.75 -10.08
N ALA A 167 28.36 9.32 -9.16
CA ALA A 167 28.74 10.46 -8.34
C ALA A 167 29.83 10.11 -7.29
N GLY A 168 29.77 8.92 -6.72
CA GLY A 168 30.81 8.42 -5.80
C GLY A 168 32.17 8.21 -6.48
N LEU A 169 32.18 8.05 -7.81
CA LEU A 169 33.40 8.06 -8.62
C LEU A 169 33.80 9.47 -9.00
N SER A 170 32.82 10.38 -9.11
CA SER A 170 33.06 11.78 -9.44
C SER A 170 33.64 12.60 -8.29
N ALA A 171 33.67 12.09 -7.06
CA ALA A 171 34.29 12.79 -5.93
C ALA A 171 35.83 12.79 -5.97
N ASP A 172 36.47 11.76 -6.56
CA ASP A 172 37.94 11.70 -6.77
C ASP A 172 38.38 12.40 -8.07
N VAL A 173 37.43 13.03 -8.76
CA VAL A 173 37.50 13.32 -10.19
C VAL A 173 37.91 14.76 -10.50
N GLU A 174 38.02 15.65 -9.52
CA GLU A 174 38.74 16.91 -9.78
C GLU A 174 40.19 16.64 -10.24
N ARG A 175 40.71 15.42 -9.99
CA ARG A 175 41.96 14.90 -10.55
C ARG A 175 41.82 14.05 -11.84
N GLU A 176 40.69 13.36 -12.06
CA GLU A 176 40.54 12.33 -13.12
C GLU A 176 39.37 12.54 -14.11
N GLY A 177 38.50 13.53 -13.91
CA GLY A 177 37.40 13.93 -14.80
C GLY A 177 36.22 12.95 -14.90
N ALA A 178 35.11 13.22 -14.19
CA ALA A 178 33.84 12.46 -14.28
C ALA A 178 33.04 12.71 -15.54
N ARG A 179 33.72 13.14 -16.61
CA ARG A 179 33.06 13.56 -17.83
C ARG A 179 32.75 12.45 -18.84
N PRO A 180 33.37 11.26 -18.85
CA PRO A 180 33.12 10.34 -19.96
C PRO A 180 31.73 9.69 -19.90
N TRP A 181 31.29 9.23 -18.73
CA TRP A 181 30.02 8.48 -18.61
C TRP A 181 28.78 9.34 -18.37
N TRP A 182 28.93 10.54 -17.81
CA TRP A 182 27.80 11.41 -17.45
C TRP A 182 26.90 11.78 -18.64
N PRO A 183 27.42 12.11 -19.84
CA PRO A 183 26.58 12.39 -21.00
C PRO A 183 25.71 11.21 -21.44
N TRP A 184 26.17 9.98 -21.22
CA TRP A 184 25.38 8.77 -21.51
C TRP A 184 24.26 8.59 -20.47
N PHE A 185 24.57 8.86 -19.20
CA PHE A 185 23.57 8.86 -18.13
C PHE A 185 22.49 9.93 -18.35
N GLU A 186 22.85 11.15 -18.75
CA GLU A 186 21.89 12.21 -19.08
C GLU A 186 20.95 11.80 -20.23
N LYS A 187 21.48 11.12 -21.26
CA LYS A 187 20.65 10.60 -22.36
C LYS A 187 19.69 9.50 -21.88
N ILE A 188 20.11 8.66 -20.93
CA ILE A 188 19.22 7.68 -20.31
C ILE A 188 18.09 8.39 -19.55
N MET A 189 18.42 9.41 -18.76
CA MET A 189 17.42 10.20 -18.02
C MET A 189 16.43 10.91 -18.95
N GLY A 190 16.91 11.51 -20.05
CA GLY A 190 16.02 12.12 -21.05
C GLY A 190 15.03 11.11 -21.65
N LEU A 191 15.46 9.87 -21.92
CA LEU A 191 14.55 8.82 -22.40
C LEU A 191 13.51 8.40 -21.35
N LEU A 192 13.84 8.47 -20.06
CA LEU A 192 12.90 8.21 -18.97
C LEU A 192 11.88 9.34 -18.84
N ASP A 193 12.33 10.58 -18.94
CA ASP A 193 11.46 11.76 -18.87
C ASP A 193 10.48 11.76 -20.05
N ASP A 194 10.96 11.52 -21.28
CA ASP A 194 10.13 11.35 -22.48
C ASP A 194 9.07 10.25 -22.29
N ALA A 195 9.50 9.09 -21.74
CA ALA A 195 8.59 7.98 -21.48
C ALA A 195 7.55 8.34 -20.42
N LYS A 196 7.94 9.09 -19.38
CA LYS A 196 7.05 9.49 -18.29
C LYS A 196 6.03 10.52 -18.73
N GLU A 197 6.43 11.48 -19.56
CA GLU A 197 5.51 12.45 -20.14
C GLU A 197 4.49 11.82 -21.08
N ALA A 198 4.90 10.76 -21.79
CA ALA A 198 4.00 9.99 -22.65
C ALA A 198 3.02 9.08 -21.88
N GLU A 199 3.24 8.82 -20.58
CA GLU A 199 2.31 8.00 -19.80
C GLU A 199 0.98 8.75 -19.57
N PRO A 200 -0.18 8.09 -19.76
CA PRO A 200 -1.46 8.70 -19.46
C PRO A 200 -1.55 9.04 -17.97
N LYS A 201 -1.71 10.34 -17.65
CA LYS A 201 -1.87 10.83 -16.28
C LYS A 201 -3.21 10.35 -15.71
N LEU A 202 -3.17 9.30 -14.90
CA LEU A 202 -4.35 8.86 -14.18
C LEU A 202 -4.75 9.90 -13.11
N PRO A 203 -6.05 10.17 -12.89
CA PRO A 203 -6.51 11.07 -11.85
C PRO A 203 -6.03 10.58 -10.47
N LYS A 204 -5.68 11.51 -9.58
CA LYS A 204 -5.26 11.18 -8.21
C LYS A 204 -6.29 10.25 -7.56
N PRO A 205 -5.88 9.18 -6.86
CA PRO A 205 -6.81 8.33 -6.14
C PRO A 205 -7.67 9.19 -5.21
N PRO A 206 -8.98 8.93 -5.11
CA PRO A 206 -9.78 9.53 -4.06
C PRO A 206 -9.18 9.12 -2.70
N GLU A 207 -9.11 10.06 -1.76
CA GLU A 207 -8.83 9.74 -0.37
C GLU A 207 -9.80 8.65 0.10
N ILE A 208 -9.31 7.69 0.88
CA ILE A 208 -10.13 6.60 1.43
C ILE A 208 -11.16 7.27 2.34
N LYS A 209 -12.34 7.56 1.79
CA LYS A 209 -13.42 8.20 2.52
C LYS A 209 -14.00 7.20 3.51
N ARG A 210 -14.33 7.71 4.70
CA ARG A 210 -15.05 6.98 5.74
C ARG A 210 -16.26 6.28 5.12
N ILE A 211 -16.40 4.98 5.36
CA ILE A 211 -17.60 4.25 4.98
C ILE A 211 -18.74 4.78 5.86
N GLU A 212 -19.76 5.39 5.25
CA GLU A 212 -20.95 5.78 5.99
C GLU A 212 -21.68 4.52 6.46
N PRO A 213 -22.08 4.43 7.74
CA PRO A 213 -22.77 3.26 8.24
C PRO A 213 -24.09 3.06 7.48
N PRO A 214 -24.53 1.79 7.28
CA PRO A 214 -25.82 1.53 6.64
C PRO A 214 -26.93 2.21 7.44
N CYS A 215 -27.64 3.13 6.78
CA CYS A 215 -28.85 3.73 7.35
C CYS A 215 -29.88 2.62 7.53
N LYS A 216 -30.06 2.14 8.76
CA LYS A 216 -31.25 1.35 9.13
C LYS A 216 -32.44 2.29 8.96
N GLU A 217 -33.15 2.19 7.85
CA GLU A 217 -34.47 2.79 7.70
C GLU A 217 -35.38 2.14 8.75
N LEU A 218 -35.58 2.85 9.87
CA LEU A 218 -36.56 2.45 10.86
C LEU A 218 -37.94 2.45 10.16
N PRO A 219 -38.74 1.37 10.27
CA PRO A 219 -40.11 1.41 9.79
C PRO A 219 -40.85 2.56 10.46
N LYS A 220 -41.59 3.35 9.67
CA LYS A 220 -42.43 4.43 10.18
C LYS A 220 -43.32 3.88 11.31
N PRO A 221 -43.43 4.54 12.47
CA PRO A 221 -44.40 4.15 13.47
C PRO A 221 -45.80 4.28 12.86
N ASP A 222 -46.46 3.14 12.65
CA ASP A 222 -47.88 3.12 12.33
C ASP A 222 -48.63 3.80 13.48
N GLY A 223 -49.40 4.81 13.10
CA GLY A 223 -49.99 5.77 14.01
C GLY A 223 -50.90 5.14 15.06
N GLY A 224 -51.02 5.84 16.18
CA GLY A 224 -52.18 5.67 17.05
C GLY A 224 -51.89 5.83 18.53
N TYR A 225 -51.43 7.00 18.98
CA TYR A 225 -51.70 7.43 20.36
C TYR A 225 -52.00 8.92 20.43
N GLY A 226 -53.28 9.22 20.66
CA GLY A 226 -53.74 10.46 21.32
C GLY A 226 -54.80 11.26 20.55
N SER A 227 -56.09 11.06 20.88
CA SER A 227 -57.02 12.15 21.28
C SER A 227 -58.46 11.66 21.49
N GLY A 228 -59.07 12.01 22.63
CA GLY A 228 -60.51 11.91 22.94
C GLY A 228 -60.85 10.82 23.96
N ARG A 229 -60.81 11.09 25.27
CA ARG A 229 -62.00 11.45 26.09
C ARG A 229 -63.23 10.58 25.78
N ASP A 230 -63.52 9.64 26.68
CA ASP A 230 -64.83 9.41 27.33
C ASP A 230 -64.79 8.04 28.03
N LEU A 231 -64.36 8.05 29.29
CA LEU A 231 -64.48 6.93 30.24
C LEU A 231 -64.95 7.49 31.59
N ASP A 232 -66.17 8.01 31.60
CA ASP A 232 -66.96 8.24 32.81
C ASP A 232 -68.40 7.92 32.43
N ASP A 233 -68.87 6.72 32.78
CA ASP A 233 -70.18 6.47 33.39
C ASP A 233 -70.47 4.96 33.49
N GLU A 234 -71.15 4.59 34.59
CA GLU A 234 -71.65 3.26 34.99
C GLU A 234 -70.73 2.34 35.83
N ILE A 235 -70.64 2.64 37.13
CA ILE A 235 -70.52 1.61 38.18
C ILE A 235 -71.92 1.44 38.81
N PRO A 236 -72.61 0.29 38.65
CA PRO A 236 -73.89 0.03 39.33
C PRO A 236 -73.70 -0.56 40.73
N PHE A 237 -74.54 -0.11 41.67
CA PHE A 237 -74.74 -0.73 43.00
C PHE A 237 -75.56 -2.02 42.90
#